data_AF-A0A952SCU8-F1
#
_entry.id   AF-A0A952SCU8-F1
#
_cell.length_a   1.000
_cell.length_b   1.000
_cell.length_c   1.000
_cell.angle_alpha   90.00
_cell.angle_beta   90.00
_cell.angle_gamma   90.00
#
_symmetry.space_group_name_H-M   'P 1'
#
loop_
_entity.id
_entity.type
_entity.pdbx_description
1 polymer ?
#
loop_
_entity_poly.entity_id
_entity_poly.type
_entity_poly.pdbx_seq_one_letter_code
_entity_poly.pdbx_strand_id
1 'polypeptide(L)'
;MGWKGRLACIGLLLLSTSGCSYLFYPHAKEFTAKAKGTTGVETLINLTTMAEATAQKAKGGKGVDQPFDDLHNQFHAIDDNVCSVDKSTREHPAYALAVTHNKELVTIFKRLWKFKDDQPQRDQHLDLFVSELQEMRQTLQSLR
;
A
#
# COMPACT_ATOMS: atom_id res chain seq x y z
N MET A 1 23.68 -12.11 27.12
CA MET A 1 22.75 -12.72 26.13
C MET A 1 23.37 -13.99 25.58
N GLY A 2 22.80 -15.16 25.90
CA GLY A 2 23.27 -16.44 25.37
C GLY A 2 23.01 -16.59 23.87
N TRP A 3 23.61 -17.60 23.26
CA TRP A 3 23.53 -17.91 21.81
C TRP A 3 22.08 -17.92 21.30
N LYS A 4 21.13 -18.46 22.09
CA LYS A 4 19.70 -18.48 21.77
C LYS A 4 19.08 -17.08 21.69
N GLY A 5 19.50 -16.16 22.56
CA GLY A 5 19.04 -14.76 22.52
C GLY A 5 19.61 -13.99 21.32
N ARG A 6 20.83 -14.31 20.88
CA ARG A 6 21.42 -13.74 19.67
C ARG A 6 20.72 -14.23 18.40
N LEU A 7 20.35 -15.50 18.32
CA LEU A 7 19.57 -16.05 17.19
C LEU A 7 18.17 -15.44 17.10
N ALA A 8 17.49 -15.23 18.23
CA ALA A 8 16.17 -14.59 18.24
C ALA A 8 16.25 -13.12 17.77
N CYS A 9 17.26 -12.37 18.20
CA CYS A 9 17.48 -11.00 17.73
C CYS A 9 17.86 -10.94 16.24
N ILE A 10 18.69 -11.88 15.75
CA ILE A 10 19.04 -11.98 14.32
C ILE A 10 17.81 -12.35 13.49
N GLY A 11 16.96 -13.26 13.97
CA GLY A 11 15.69 -13.60 13.33
C GLY A 11 14.75 -12.39 13.20
N LEU A 12 14.60 -11.61 14.28
CA LEU A 12 13.81 -10.37 14.24
C LEU A 12 14.42 -9.30 13.30
N LEU A 13 15.74 -9.17 13.27
CA LEU A 13 16.42 -8.24 12.36
C LEU A 13 16.27 -8.65 10.90
N LEU A 14 16.39 -9.95 10.59
CA LEU A 14 16.23 -10.45 9.22
C LEU A 14 14.80 -10.24 8.69
N LEU A 15 13.78 -10.42 9.55
CA LEU A 15 12.38 -10.12 9.23
C LEU A 15 12.15 -8.62 8.98
N SER A 16 12.93 -7.74 9.62
CA SER A 16 12.84 -6.29 9.41
C SER A 16 13.56 -5.81 8.13
N THR A 17 14.49 -6.59 7.59
CA THR A 17 15.25 -6.24 6.37
C THR A 17 14.67 -6.81 5.09
N SER A 18 13.85 -7.85 5.15
CA SER A 18 13.06 -8.31 4.01
C SER A 18 11.77 -7.50 3.94
N GLY A 19 11.78 -6.40 3.21
CA GLY A 19 10.62 -5.52 2.96
C GLY A 19 9.46 -6.17 2.19
N CYS A 20 9.29 -7.48 2.32
CA CYS A 20 8.23 -8.25 1.69
C CYS A 20 7.70 -9.32 2.67
N SER A 21 7.36 -8.95 3.91
CA SER A 21 6.77 -9.89 4.86
C SER A 21 5.30 -10.14 4.52
N TYR A 22 5.07 -10.83 3.40
CA TYR A 22 3.76 -11.33 2.93
C TYR A 22 3.00 -12.13 4.01
N LEU A 23 3.67 -12.54 5.09
CA LEU A 23 3.03 -13.07 6.29
C LEU A 23 1.91 -12.16 6.82
N PHE A 24 2.05 -10.84 6.69
CA PHE A 24 1.05 -9.87 7.18
C PHE A 24 0.06 -9.42 6.10
N TYR A 25 0.32 -9.72 4.83
CA TYR A 25 -0.52 -9.34 3.68
C TYR A 25 -0.48 -10.44 2.59
N PRO A 26 -1.05 -11.62 2.88
CA PRO A 26 -0.86 -12.81 2.05
C PRO A 26 -1.44 -12.68 0.64
N HIS A 27 -2.42 -11.80 0.42
CA HIS A 27 -3.13 -11.65 -0.84
C HIS A 27 -2.65 -10.48 -1.70
N ALA A 28 -1.62 -9.72 -1.28
CA ALA A 28 -1.13 -8.59 -2.08
C ALA A 28 -0.71 -8.98 -3.50
N LYS A 29 -0.03 -10.13 -3.67
CA LYS A 29 0.35 -10.65 -4.99
C LYS A 29 -0.86 -10.96 -5.87
N GLU A 30 -1.96 -11.44 -5.29
CA GLU A 30 -3.18 -11.71 -6.03
C GLU A 30 -3.80 -10.41 -6.54
N PHE A 31 -3.78 -9.34 -5.74
CA PHE A 31 -4.23 -8.03 -6.19
C PHE A 31 -3.31 -7.43 -7.26
N THR A 32 -1.99 -7.58 -7.14
CA THR A 32 -1.06 -7.23 -8.23
C THR A 32 -1.39 -7.99 -9.52
N ALA A 33 -1.65 -9.29 -9.42
CA ALA A 33 -2.01 -10.10 -10.59
C ALA A 33 -3.34 -9.66 -11.22
N LYS A 34 -4.35 -9.33 -10.40
CA LYS A 34 -5.66 -8.81 -10.87
C LYS A 34 -5.54 -7.43 -11.53
N ALA A 35 -4.63 -6.60 -11.04
CA ALA A 35 -4.43 -5.23 -11.53
C ALA A 35 -3.37 -5.13 -12.65
N LYS A 36 -2.74 -6.24 -13.05
CA LYS A 36 -1.62 -6.25 -13.99
C LYS A 36 -1.97 -5.55 -15.31
N GLY A 37 -1.22 -4.49 -15.61
CA GLY A 37 -1.26 -3.77 -16.88
C GLY A 37 -0.16 -4.22 -17.84
N THR A 38 -0.10 -3.57 -19.00
CA THR A 38 0.98 -3.71 -19.99
C THR A 38 2.31 -3.16 -19.49
N THR A 39 2.26 -2.14 -18.61
CA THR A 39 3.44 -1.53 -17.96
C THR A 39 3.31 -1.54 -16.43
N GLY A 40 4.41 -1.27 -15.74
CA GLY A 40 4.41 -1.08 -14.28
C GLY A 40 3.56 0.12 -13.85
N VAL A 41 3.62 1.23 -14.62
CA VAL A 41 2.78 2.41 -14.39
C VAL A 41 1.30 2.08 -14.52
N GLU A 42 0.91 1.33 -15.56
CA GLU A 42 -0.48 0.92 -15.73
C GLU A 42 -0.95 -0.01 -14.60
N THR A 43 -0.08 -0.91 -14.14
CA THR A 43 -0.37 -1.77 -12.97
C THR A 43 -0.64 -0.93 -11.72
N LEU A 44 0.14 0.11 -11.46
CA LEU A 44 -0.07 1.03 -10.34
C LEU A 44 -1.37 1.85 -10.48
N ILE A 45 -1.71 2.32 -11.70
CA ILE A 45 -2.98 3.01 -11.97
C ILE A 45 -4.19 2.09 -11.68
N ASN A 46 -4.10 0.82 -12.07
CA ASN A 46 -5.14 -0.16 -11.82
C ASN A 46 -5.26 -0.49 -10.33
N LEU A 47 -4.13 -0.66 -9.63
CA LEU A 47 -4.10 -0.89 -8.18
C LEU A 47 -4.70 0.28 -7.40
N THR A 48 -4.32 1.52 -7.71
CA THR A 48 -4.86 2.71 -7.04
C THR A 48 -6.37 2.86 -7.25
N THR A 49 -6.86 2.56 -8.45
CA THR A 49 -8.30 2.55 -8.75
C THR A 49 -9.06 1.46 -7.99
N MET A 50 -8.46 0.27 -7.87
CA MET A 50 -9.03 -0.83 -7.09
C MET A 50 -9.07 -0.49 -5.59
N ALA A 51 -7.98 0.06 -5.06
CA ALA A 51 -7.87 0.49 -3.67
C ALA A 51 -8.86 1.60 -3.32
N GLU A 52 -9.10 2.55 -4.22
CA GLU A 52 -10.10 3.60 -4.03
C GLU A 52 -11.50 2.99 -3.87
N ALA A 53 -11.89 2.09 -4.78
CA ALA A 53 -13.20 1.44 -4.72
C ALA A 53 -13.36 0.60 -3.44
N THR A 54 -12.31 -0.10 -3.01
CA THR A 54 -12.32 -0.87 -1.76
C THR A 54 -12.37 0.03 -0.53
N ALA A 55 -11.65 1.15 -0.51
CA ALA A 55 -11.68 2.12 0.59
C ALA A 55 -13.08 2.70 0.78
N GLN A 56 -13.82 2.99 -0.30
CA GLN A 56 -15.21 3.42 -0.20
C GLN A 56 -16.12 2.33 0.40
N LYS A 57 -15.91 1.06 0.03
CA LYS A 57 -16.66 -0.07 0.62
C LYS A 57 -16.33 -0.31 2.09
N ALA A 58 -15.13 0.09 2.52
CA ALA A 58 -14.73 -0.07 3.91
C ALA A 58 -15.48 0.89 4.84
N LYS A 59 -15.94 2.06 4.39
CA LYS A 59 -16.62 3.07 5.23
C LYS A 59 -17.79 2.51 6.05
N GLY A 60 -17.97 3.04 7.26
CA GLY A 60 -19.01 2.59 8.21
C GLY A 60 -18.72 1.24 8.88
N GLY A 61 -17.72 0.50 8.41
CA GLY A 61 -17.22 -0.73 9.04
C GLY A 61 -16.43 -0.51 10.35
N LYS A 62 -15.85 -1.60 10.87
CA LYS A 62 -15.09 -1.60 12.13
C LYS A 62 -14.08 -2.74 12.17
N GLY A 63 -12.94 -2.50 12.79
CA GLY A 63 -11.88 -3.49 12.95
C GLY A 63 -11.27 -3.89 11.60
N VAL A 64 -10.91 -5.17 11.49
CA VAL A 64 -10.42 -5.78 10.25
C VAL A 64 -11.57 -6.58 9.63
N ASP A 65 -12.58 -5.86 9.15
CA ASP A 65 -13.59 -6.45 8.28
C ASP A 65 -13.01 -6.74 6.88
N GLN A 66 -13.72 -7.54 6.09
CA GLN A 66 -13.20 -7.98 4.79
C GLN A 66 -12.80 -6.81 3.87
N PRO A 67 -13.59 -5.73 3.72
CA PRO A 67 -13.18 -4.59 2.90
C PRO A 67 -11.88 -3.94 3.40
N PHE A 68 -11.67 -3.85 4.73
CA PHE A 68 -10.45 -3.28 5.28
C PHE A 68 -9.24 -4.19 5.11
N ASP A 69 -9.42 -5.52 5.23
CA ASP A 69 -8.35 -6.48 4.94
C ASP A 69 -7.97 -6.50 3.45
N ASP A 70 -8.95 -6.44 2.56
CA ASP A 70 -8.70 -6.28 1.12
C ASP A 70 -7.90 -5.00 0.85
N LEU A 71 -8.28 -3.88 1.50
CA LEU A 71 -7.58 -2.61 1.38
C LEU A 71 -6.12 -2.71 1.86
N HIS A 72 -5.89 -3.42 2.96
CA HIS A 72 -4.54 -3.66 3.51
C HIS A 72 -3.65 -4.39 2.51
N ASN A 73 -4.17 -5.46 1.91
CA ASN A 73 -3.44 -6.23 0.90
C ASN A 73 -3.22 -5.42 -0.39
N GLN A 74 -4.19 -4.61 -0.81
CA GLN A 74 -4.08 -3.73 -1.98
C GLN A 74 -3.07 -2.59 -1.75
N PHE A 75 -3.05 -2.00 -0.56
CA PHE A 75 -2.06 -1.00 -0.18
C PHE A 75 -0.63 -1.58 -0.27
N HIS A 76 -0.39 -2.77 0.28
CA HIS A 76 0.91 -3.41 0.15
C HIS A 76 1.24 -3.81 -1.29
N ALA A 77 0.25 -4.17 -2.10
CA ALA A 77 0.45 -4.37 -3.53
C ALA A 77 0.92 -3.08 -4.23
N ILE A 78 0.40 -1.91 -3.86
CA ILE A 78 0.87 -0.61 -4.38
C ILE A 78 2.32 -0.34 -3.94
N ASP A 79 2.60 -0.47 -2.64
CA ASP A 79 3.93 -0.20 -2.06
C ASP A 79 5.02 -1.09 -2.67
N ASP A 80 4.74 -2.39 -2.84
CA ASP A 80 5.65 -3.34 -3.50
C ASP A 80 5.92 -2.98 -4.97
N ASN A 81 4.92 -2.43 -5.68
CA ASN A 81 5.01 -2.17 -7.12
C ASN A 81 5.58 -0.79 -7.46
N VAL A 82 5.58 0.19 -6.54
CA VAL A 82 6.06 1.55 -6.83
C VAL A 82 7.54 1.55 -7.25
N CYS A 83 8.36 0.69 -6.66
CA CYS A 83 9.78 0.55 -6.99
C CYS A 83 10.05 -0.37 -8.20
N SER A 84 9.03 -1.04 -8.72
CA SER A 84 9.14 -2.11 -9.73
C SER A 84 8.88 -1.63 -11.17
N VAL A 85 8.70 -0.32 -11.38
CA VAL A 85 8.58 0.26 -12.74
C VAL A 85 9.94 0.29 -13.46
N ASP A 86 9.90 0.40 -14.79
CA ASP A 86 11.10 0.39 -15.62
C ASP A 86 12.06 1.56 -15.28
N LYS A 87 13.33 1.41 -15.62
CA LYS A 87 14.37 2.38 -15.26
C LYS A 87 14.10 3.77 -15.86
N SER A 88 13.68 3.85 -17.11
CA SER A 88 13.36 5.12 -17.78
C SER A 88 12.25 5.88 -17.07
N THR A 89 11.19 5.20 -16.65
CA THR A 89 10.11 5.80 -15.85
C THR A 89 10.65 6.35 -14.53
N ARG A 90 11.57 5.64 -13.85
CA ARG A 90 12.12 6.08 -12.56
C ARG A 90 13.00 7.33 -12.65
N GLU A 91 13.54 7.63 -13.83
CA GLU A 91 14.35 8.84 -14.07
C GLU A 91 13.46 10.07 -14.31
N HIS A 92 12.16 9.90 -14.54
CA HIS A 92 11.23 11.00 -14.76
C HIS A 92 10.88 11.73 -13.44
N PRO A 93 10.88 13.08 -13.38
CA PRO A 93 10.57 13.82 -12.14
C PRO A 93 9.20 13.48 -11.53
N ALA A 94 8.19 13.22 -12.36
CA ALA A 94 6.86 12.81 -11.86
C ALA A 94 6.89 11.46 -11.13
N TYR A 95 7.87 10.59 -11.38
CA TYR A 95 8.04 9.38 -10.58
C TYR A 95 8.46 9.69 -9.14
N ALA A 96 9.33 10.69 -8.93
CA ALA A 96 9.69 11.12 -7.58
C ALA A 96 8.46 11.65 -6.81
N LEU A 97 7.54 12.30 -7.50
CA LEU A 97 6.25 12.71 -6.93
C LEU A 97 5.37 11.49 -6.62
N ALA A 98 5.26 10.51 -7.50
CA ALA A 98 4.51 9.27 -7.23
C ALA A 98 5.07 8.49 -6.02
N VAL A 99 6.39 8.46 -5.83
CA VAL A 99 7.03 7.90 -4.63
C VAL A 99 6.69 8.71 -3.37
N THR A 100 6.57 10.02 -3.50
CA THR A 100 6.16 10.89 -2.39
C THR A 100 4.72 10.60 -1.97
N HIS A 101 3.81 10.52 -2.93
CA HIS A 101 2.43 10.10 -2.67
C HIS A 101 2.33 8.74 -1.99
N ASN A 102 3.14 7.76 -2.42
CA ASN A 102 3.18 6.46 -1.76
C ASN A 102 3.62 6.55 -0.28
N LYS A 103 4.56 7.45 0.08
CA LYS A 103 4.95 7.68 1.48
C LYS A 103 3.82 8.31 2.30
N GLU A 104 3.01 9.17 1.67
CA GLU A 104 1.83 9.76 2.29
C GLU A 104 0.74 8.70 2.51
N LEU A 105 0.49 7.84 1.53
CA LEU A 105 -0.37 6.65 1.68
C LEU A 105 0.07 5.77 2.84
N VAL A 106 1.36 5.46 2.97
CA VAL A 106 1.90 4.69 4.11
C VAL A 106 1.58 5.36 5.44
N THR A 107 1.72 6.69 5.50
CA THR A 107 1.47 7.46 6.73
C THR A 107 -0.02 7.46 7.09
N ILE A 108 -0.90 7.69 6.11
CA ILE A 108 -2.35 7.66 6.28
C ILE A 108 -2.81 6.26 6.66
N PHE A 109 -2.33 5.22 5.97
CA PHE A 109 -2.72 3.84 6.25
C PHE A 109 -2.34 3.39 7.66
N LYS A 110 -1.17 3.80 8.18
CA LYS A 110 -0.81 3.55 9.59
C LYS A 110 -1.78 4.17 10.57
N ARG A 111 -2.28 5.38 10.28
CA ARG A 111 -3.32 6.05 11.10
C ARG A 111 -4.65 5.31 10.98
N LEU A 112 -5.03 4.93 9.77
CA LEU A 112 -6.22 4.17 9.51
C LEU A 112 -6.21 2.81 10.26
N TRP A 113 -5.09 2.09 10.25
CA TRP A 113 -4.90 0.85 11.01
C TRP A 113 -5.00 1.06 12.53
N LYS A 114 -4.43 2.17 13.02
CA LYS A 114 -4.52 2.54 14.44
C LYS A 114 -5.97 2.78 14.87
N PHE A 115 -6.75 3.49 14.06
CA PHE A 115 -8.12 3.92 14.38
C PHE A 115 -9.21 3.04 13.76
N LYS A 116 -8.88 1.87 13.23
CA LYS A 116 -9.84 0.96 12.58
C LYS A 116 -11.03 0.56 13.47
N ASP A 117 -10.89 0.65 14.78
CA ASP A 117 -11.94 0.31 15.75
C ASP A 117 -12.78 1.52 16.18
N ASP A 118 -12.36 2.73 15.80
CA ASP A 118 -12.89 4.01 16.28
C ASP A 118 -13.58 4.78 15.14
N GLN A 119 -14.92 4.77 15.15
CA GLN A 119 -15.71 5.70 14.34
C GLN A 119 -15.92 7.01 15.13
N PRO A 120 -15.79 8.21 14.53
CA PRO A 120 -15.70 8.49 13.08
C PRO A 120 -14.27 8.54 12.49
N GLN A 121 -13.22 8.32 13.28
CA GLN A 121 -11.83 8.50 12.84
C GLN A 121 -11.44 7.57 11.70
N ARG A 122 -11.93 6.33 11.67
CA ARG A 122 -11.72 5.40 10.56
C ARG A 122 -12.19 5.99 9.23
N ASP A 123 -13.42 6.48 9.19
CA ASP A 123 -13.99 7.03 7.96
C ASP A 123 -13.27 8.31 7.52
N GLN A 124 -12.87 9.17 8.47
CA GLN A 124 -12.03 10.34 8.16
C GLN A 124 -10.69 9.95 7.54
N HIS A 125 -10.04 8.90 8.04
CA HIS A 125 -8.79 8.43 7.47
C HIS A 125 -8.97 7.68 6.14
N LEU A 126 -10.12 7.02 5.92
CA LEU A 126 -10.47 6.47 4.60
C LEU A 126 -10.65 7.58 3.57
N ASP A 127 -11.26 8.71 3.93
CA ASP A 127 -11.40 9.86 3.03
C ASP A 127 -10.04 10.45 2.63
N LEU A 128 -9.13 10.62 3.60
CA LEU A 128 -7.76 11.05 3.31
C LEU A 128 -7.03 10.04 2.41
N PHE A 129 -7.19 8.74 2.68
CA PHE A 129 -6.55 7.70 1.88
C PHE A 129 -7.05 7.71 0.43
N VAL A 130 -8.36 7.90 0.23
CA VAL A 130 -8.96 8.03 -1.10
C VAL A 130 -8.42 9.25 -1.84
N SER A 131 -8.38 10.42 -1.19
CA SER A 131 -7.83 11.63 -1.79
C SER A 131 -6.39 11.40 -2.26
N GLU A 132 -5.57 10.76 -1.43
CA GLU A 132 -4.18 10.49 -1.74
C GLU A 132 -4.00 9.48 -2.89
N LEU A 133 -4.85 8.44 -2.95
CA LEU A 133 -4.88 7.52 -4.10
C LEU A 133 -5.21 8.24 -5.40
N GLN A 134 -6.11 9.22 -5.37
CA GLN A 134 -6.50 10.00 -6.54
C GLN A 134 -5.34 10.88 -7.03
N GLU A 135 -4.65 11.58 -6.12
CA GLU A 135 -3.46 12.39 -6.44
C GLU A 135 -2.32 11.52 -7.00
N MET A 136 -2.04 10.38 -6.36
CA MET A 136 -1.06 9.41 -6.87
C MET A 136 -1.42 8.94 -8.27
N ARG A 137 -2.69 8.60 -8.51
CA ARG A 137 -3.16 8.13 -9.82
C ARG A 137 -3.03 9.21 -10.90
N GLN A 138 -3.34 10.46 -10.59
CA GLN A 138 -3.15 11.58 -11.52
C GLN A 138 -1.66 11.75 -11.87
N THR A 139 -0.79 11.66 -10.88
CA THR A 139 0.67 11.69 -11.12
C THR A 139 1.13 10.53 -11.99
N LEU A 140 0.66 9.31 -11.73
CA LEU A 140 0.97 8.12 -12.54
C LEU A 140 0.46 8.25 -13.99
N GLN A 141 -0.69 8.87 -14.21
CA GLN A 141 -1.22 9.11 -15.56
C GLN A 141 -0.32 10.03 -16.39
N SER A 142 0.46 10.93 -15.76
CA SER A 142 1.45 11.76 -16.45
C SER A 142 2.71 10.98 -16.90
N LEU A 143 2.90 9.76 -16.39
CA LEU A 143 4.02 8.86 -16.74
C LEU A 143 3.64 7.84 -17.82
N ARG A 144 2.42 7.93 -18.38
CA ARG A 144 1.85 6.94 -19.30
C ARG A 144 2.28 7.18 -20.75
#